data_AF-A0A6G9ICS7-F1
#
_entry.id   AF-A0A6G9ICS7-F1
#
_cell.length_a   1.000
_cell.length_b   1.000
_cell.length_c   1.000
_cell.angle_alpha   90.00
_cell.angle_beta   90.00
_cell.angle_gamma   90.00
#
_symmetry.space_group_name_H-M   'P 1'
#
loop_
_entity.id
_entity.type
_entity.pdbx_description
1 polymer ?
#
loop_
_entity_poly.entity_id
_entity_poly.type
_entity_poly.pdbx_seq_one_letter_code
_entity_poly.pdbx_strand_id
1 'polypeptide(L)' 'MIQENDVVIAKKDLSKIVLKGSKGAVVMVYKEPRLGYEVEFVNNHGETLDVITVYPEDIEELPITSPRGREKG' A
#
# COMPACT_ATOMS: atom_id res chain seq x y z
N MET A 1 1.78 -11.74 -2.85
CA MET A 1 0.35 -11.65 -3.20
C MET A 1 -0.21 -10.77 -2.14
N ILE A 2 -0.59 -9.56 -2.52
CA ILE A 2 -1.01 -8.49 -1.62
C ILE A 2 -2.23 -8.93 -0.82
N GLN A 3 -2.18 -8.77 0.49
CA GLN A 3 -3.25 -9.04 1.45
C GLN A 3 -3.60 -7.78 2.24
N GLU A 4 -4.67 -7.85 3.02
CA GLU A 4 -4.99 -6.82 4.00
C GLU A 4 -3.82 -6.65 4.99
N ASN A 5 -3.53 -5.40 5.35
CA ASN A 5 -2.40 -4.93 6.15
C ASN A 5 -1.02 -4.97 5.47
N ASP A 6 -0.91 -5.43 4.21
CA ASP A 6 0.33 -5.25 3.47
C ASP A 6 0.58 -3.77 3.16
N VAL A 7 1.85 -3.37 3.24
CA VAL A 7 2.28 -2.02 2.86
C VAL A 7 2.69 -2.02 1.40
N VAL A 8 2.12 -1.08 0.66
CA VAL A 8 2.31 -0.92 -0.78
C VAL A 8 2.78 0.49 -1.11
N ILE A 9 3.33 0.65 -2.30
CA ILE A 9 3.74 1.94 -2.85
C ILE A 9 2.97 2.22 -4.15
N ALA A 10 2.48 3.45 -4.31
CA ALA A 10 1.90 3.92 -5.57
C ALA A 10 2.96 3.97 -6.69
N LYS A 11 2.75 3.26 -7.79
CA LYS A 11 3.66 3.21 -8.95
C LYS A 11 3.50 4.39 -9.91
N LYS A 12 2.40 5.14 -9.78
CA LYS A 12 2.04 6.31 -10.58
C LYS A 12 1.28 7.31 -9.71
N ASP A 13 1.05 8.51 -10.23
CA ASP A 13 0.16 9.47 -9.58
C ASP A 13 -1.28 8.94 -9.67
N LEU A 14 -1.90 8.73 -8.52
CA LEU A 14 -3.27 8.20 -8.40
C LEU A 14 -4.29 9.33 -8.21
N SER A 15 -3.86 10.43 -7.61
CA SER A 15 -4.64 11.66 -7.48
C SER A 15 -3.71 12.88 -7.39
N LYS A 16 -4.27 14.07 -7.15
CA LYS A 16 -3.47 15.29 -6.93
C LYS A 16 -2.67 15.26 -5.62
N ILE A 17 -3.03 14.38 -4.70
CA ILE A 17 -2.44 14.28 -3.35
C ILE A 17 -1.76 12.93 -3.10
N VAL A 18 -2.22 11.86 -3.74
CA VAL A 18 -1.56 10.55 -3.75
C VAL A 18 -0.69 10.47 -5.00
N LEU A 19 0.55 10.88 -4.85
CA LEU A 19 1.55 10.88 -5.92
C LEU A 19 2.31 9.56 -5.98
N LYS A 20 2.99 9.32 -7.10
CA LYS A 20 3.93 8.19 -7.23
C LYS A 20 4.92 8.18 -6.06
N GLY A 21 5.10 7.01 -5.45
CA GLY A 21 5.97 6.81 -4.30
C GLY A 21 5.25 6.92 -2.95
N SER A 22 3.99 7.39 -2.90
CA SER A 22 3.20 7.38 -1.67
C SER A 22 3.05 5.96 -1.12
N LYS A 23 3.30 5.81 0.18
CA LYS A 23 3.09 4.56 0.90
C LYS A 23 1.64 4.47 1.35
N GLY A 24 1.08 3.28 1.32
CA GLY A 24 -0.24 3.01 1.86
C GLY A 24 -0.34 1.61 2.44
N ALA A 25 -1.36 1.41 3.26
CA ALA A 25 -1.72 0.10 3.80
C ALA A 25 -2.98 -0.39 3.10
N VAL A 26 -2.99 -1.65 2.69
CA VAL A 26 -4.18 -2.28 2.11
C VAL A 26 -5.19 -2.52 3.24
N VAL A 27 -6.35 -1.88 3.15
CA VAL A 27 -7.43 -2.01 4.15
C VAL A 27 -8.50 -3.01 3.73
N MET A 28 -8.64 -3.29 2.43
CA MET A 28 -9.56 -4.29 1.90
C MET A 28 -9.07 -4.87 0.57
N VAL A 29 -9.31 -6.16 0.34
CA VAL A 29 -9.04 -6.83 -0.95
C VAL A 29 -10.35 -7.21 -1.64
N TYR A 30 -10.64 -6.58 -2.79
CA TYR A 30 -11.75 -6.96 -3.66
C TYR A 30 -11.32 -8.07 -4.62
N LYS A 31 -12.15 -9.10 -4.78
CA LYS A 31 -11.89 -10.20 -5.72
C LYS A 31 -12.84 -10.21 -6.93
N GLU A 32 -14.02 -9.62 -6.78
CA GLU A 32 -15.07 -9.60 -7.80
C GLU A 32 -15.58 -8.16 -8.01
N PRO A 33 -15.92 -7.76 -9.26
CA PRO A 33 -15.80 -8.53 -10.51
C PRO A 33 -14.35 -8.65 -11.00
N ARG A 34 -13.39 -7.97 -10.36
CA ARG A 34 -11.96 -8.08 -10.63
C ARG A 34 -11.15 -7.79 -9.37
N LEU A 35 -9.90 -8.23 -9.37
CA LEU A 35 -8.96 -7.96 -8.29
C LEU A 35 -8.71 -6.44 -8.17
N GLY A 36 -8.88 -5.92 -6.96
CA GLY A 36 -8.59 -4.54 -6.59
C GLY A 36 -8.34 -4.43 -5.09
N TYR A 37 -7.80 -3.29 -4.67
CA TYR A 37 -7.40 -3.06 -3.29
C TYR A 37 -7.89 -1.70 -2.85
N GLU A 38 -8.56 -1.63 -1.71
CA GLU A 38 -8.73 -0.35 -1.04
C GLU A 38 -7.47 -0.08 -0.22
N VAL A 39 -6.82 1.05 -0.48
CA VAL A 39 -5.55 1.41 0.15
C VAL A 39 -5.68 2.77 0.82
N GLU A 40 -5.38 2.83 2.11
CA GLU A 40 -5.20 4.08 2.84
C GLU A 40 -3.77 4.57 2.62
N PHE A 41 -3.61 5.63 1.83
CA PHE A 41 -2.32 6.28 1.60
C PHE A 41 -2.05 7.32 2.67
N VAL A 42 -0.80 7.39 3.12
CA VAL A 42 -0.37 8.30 4.18
C VAL A 42 0.81 9.15 3.75
N ASN A 43 0.95 10.32 4.37
CA ASN A 43 2.14 11.16 4.22
C ASN A 43 3.29 10.65 5.12
N ASN A 44 4.41 11.37 5.13
CA ASN A 44 5.59 10.99 5.93
C ASN A 44 5.37 11.10 7.45
N HIS A 45 4.31 11.76 7.90
CA HIS A 45 3.91 11.86 9.30
C HIS A 45 2.91 10.76 9.71
N GLY A 46 2.49 9.91 8.76
CA GLY A 46 1.47 8.88 8.99
C GLY A 46 0.04 9.42 8.94
N GLU A 47 -0.16 10.67 8.50
CA GLU A 47 -1.49 11.23 8.33
C GLU A 47 -2.08 10.77 7.00
N THR A 48 -3.36 10.38 7.01
CA THR A 48 -4.09 9.95 5.83
C THR A 48 -4.11 11.06 4.77
N LEU A 49 -3.63 10.73 3.58
CA LEU A 49 -3.79 11.55 2.38
C LEU A 49 -5.16 11.28 1.74
N ASP A 50 -5.45 10.01 1.47
CA ASP A 50 -6.69 9.58 0.84
C ASP A 50 -6.86 8.05 0.98
N VAL A 51 -8.08 7.57 0.76
CA VAL A 51 -8.40 6.14 0.64
C VAL A 51 -8.86 5.88 -0.80
N ILE A 52 -8.09 5.11 -1.55
CA ILE A 52 -8.30 4.91 -3.00
C ILE A 52 -8.40 3.43 -3.31
N THR A 53 -9.41 3.05 -4.11
CA THR A 53 -9.44 1.75 -4.78
C THR A 53 -8.44 1.73 -5.95
N VAL A 54 -7.45 0.85 -5.87
CA VAL A 54 -6.36 0.68 -6.84
C VAL A 54 -6.30 -0.73 -7.39
N TYR A 55 -5.54 -0.93 -8.47
CA TYR A 55 -5.39 -2.21 -9.15
C TYR A 55 -3.95 -2.72 -9.10
N PRO A 56 -3.69 -4.02 -9.36
CA PRO A 56 -2.34 -4.59 -9.27
C PRO A 56 -1.27 -3.82 -10.07
N GLU A 57 -1.64 -3.19 -11.18
CA GLU A 57 -0.75 -2.38 -12.00
C GLU A 57 -0.34 -1.04 -11.34
N ASP A 58 -1.17 -0.53 -10.43
CA ASP A 58 -1.05 0.79 -9.80
C ASP A 58 -0.12 0.80 -8.59
N ILE A 59 0.13 -0.37 -7.99
CA ILE A 59 0.88 -0.51 -6.73
C ILE A 59 1.95 -1.60 -6.80
N GLU A 60 2.94 -1.51 -5.92
CA GLU A 60 3.93 -2.56 -5.69
C GLU A 60 4.07 -2.86 -4.19
N GLU A 61 4.32 -4.13 -3.85
CA GLU A 61 4.67 -4.55 -2.48
C GLU A 61 6.02 -3.94 -2.11
N LEU A 62 6.14 -3.39 -0.90
CA LEU A 62 7.44 -3.04 -0.36
C LEU A 62 8.24 -4.33 -0.11
N PRO A 63 9.44 -4.50 -0.70
CA PRO A 63 10.27 -5.65 -0.37
C PRO A 63 10.63 -5.58 1.12
N ILE A 64 10.35 -6.66 1.85
CA ILE A 64 10.76 -6.81 3.25
C ILE A 64 12.29 -6.84 3.30
N THR A 65 12.93 -5.69 3.46
CA THR A 65 14.33 -5.61 3.86
C THR A 65 14.40 -5.86 5.36
N SER A 66 14.34 -7.13 5.74
CA SER A 66 14.63 -7.53 7.12
C SER A 66 16.14 -7.44 7.38
N PRO A 67 16.62 -6.65 8.36
CA PRO A 67 17.43 -7.20 9.42
C PRO A 67 16.44 -7.67 10.48
N ARG A 68 16.05 -8.95 10.43
CA ARG A 68 15.37 -9.59 11.56
C ARG A 68 16.41 -9.71 12.67
N GLY A 69 16.54 -8.67 13.48
CA GLY A 69 17.05 -8.75 14.83
C GLY A 69 16.08 -9.61 15.65
N ARG A 70 16.21 -10.93 15.53
CA ARG A 70 15.80 -11.81 16.62
C ARG A 70 16.85 -11.62 17.71
N GLU A 71 16.61 -10.69 18.62
CA GLU A 71 17.21 -10.82 19.95
C GLU A 71 16.70 -12.14 20.52
N LYS A 72 17.63 -13.08 20.70
CA LYS A 72 17.41 -14.24 21.54
C LYS A 72 17.43 -13.75 22.98
N GLY A 73 16.26 -13.66 23.59
CA GLY A 73 16.06 -13.65 25.04
C GLY A 73 15.49 -14.99 25.46
#